data_AF-A0A7D9GX61-F1
#
_entry.id   AF-A0A7D9GX61-F1
#
_cell.length_a   1.000
_cell.length_b   1.000
_cell.length_c   1.000
_cell.angle_alpha   90.00
_cell.angle_beta   90.00
_cell.angle_gamma   90.00
#
_symmetry.space_group_name_H-M   'P 1'
#
loop_
_entity.id
_entity.type
_entity.pdbx_description
1 polymer ?
#
loop_
_entity_poly.entity_id
_entity_poly.type
_entity_poly.pdbx_seq_one_letter_code
_entity_poly.pdbx_strand_id
1 'polypeptide(L)'
;MIGIRKEFGLVVKATDGVKVIGGQLSQVRYRRTLAYPFYSKVGNIPPARHSRKQTVFKRLMDEFLGPKNYKGEYYLNKYAYPNQDHTTNYVDPETERGNSLLSTKGHSSRSAEQSSSSEGPKDGEEDTESNLLGSGGNGKVRNSLQPFPMNTHCHTNTQVSKEMKQQIINDVVNLSLTPQSVALKYGLKIQRIEAIVKLHEIEERFKSEGKITKDMQKFADVMYNLFPLYDPKKNAENLTEIPIPEATKQSRFLTIAESEPFGPIDAAQEYGLEPAAVTLQRLSHGSEPSSDDVKKEQKKNSRSFIAPMNKGDRSAFRFTNVKVGKVGYRYGKSFRDNRKDRKIDFDAAGKMYYPIE
;
A
#
# COMPACT_ATOMS: atom_id res chain seq x y z
N MET A 1 -40.81 56.47 -7.82
CA MET A 1 -40.60 57.75 -7.12
C MET A 1 -39.73 57.51 -5.90
N ILE A 2 -38.73 58.37 -5.74
CA ILE A 2 -37.70 58.40 -4.72
C ILE A 2 -38.30 58.79 -3.36
N GLY A 3 -37.86 58.17 -2.27
CA GLY A 3 -38.30 58.48 -0.90
C GLY A 3 -37.20 58.23 0.12
N ILE A 4 -36.40 59.28 0.31
CA ILE A 4 -35.24 59.42 1.20
C ILE A 4 -35.64 59.20 2.67
N ARG A 5 -34.90 58.37 3.42
CA ARG A 5 -35.02 58.27 4.89
C ARG A 5 -33.96 59.17 5.56
N LYS A 6 -34.47 60.09 6.40
CA LYS A 6 -33.74 61.04 7.23
C LYS A 6 -32.99 60.34 8.37
N GLU A 7 -31.79 60.85 8.63
CA GLU A 7 -31.02 60.62 9.84
C GLU A 7 -31.70 61.25 11.06
N PHE A 8 -31.64 60.55 12.20
CA PHE A 8 -31.82 61.13 13.53
C PHE A 8 -30.63 60.72 14.38
N GLY A 9 -29.74 61.68 14.61
CA GLY A 9 -28.66 61.58 15.58
C GLY A 9 -29.20 61.69 17.00
N LEU A 10 -28.78 60.76 17.85
CA LEU A 10 -28.95 60.82 19.30
C LEU A 10 -27.57 60.95 19.92
N VAL A 11 -27.26 62.16 20.36
CA VAL A 11 -26.11 62.49 21.19
C VAL A 11 -26.40 62.00 22.60
N VAL A 12 -25.61 61.04 23.10
CA VAL A 12 -25.59 60.68 24.52
C VAL A 12 -24.15 60.74 25.02
N LYS A 13 -23.99 61.52 26.08
CA LYS A 13 -22.73 61.89 26.75
C LYS A 13 -22.05 60.68 27.39
N ALA A 14 -20.71 60.70 27.35
CA ALA A 14 -19.81 59.77 27.99
C ALA A 14 -19.90 59.82 29.52
N THR A 15 -20.03 58.67 30.16
CA THR A 15 -19.56 58.43 31.54
C THR A 15 -19.14 56.96 31.69
N ASP A 16 -17.99 56.80 32.36
CA ASP A 16 -17.45 55.66 33.10
C ASP A 16 -17.03 54.39 32.35
N GLY A 17 -15.70 54.26 32.22
CA GLY A 17 -15.00 53.19 31.55
C GLY A 17 -15.06 51.85 32.27
N VAL A 18 -15.79 50.92 31.69
CA VAL A 18 -15.59 49.48 31.89
C VAL A 18 -14.41 49.06 31.01
N LYS A 19 -13.30 48.67 31.63
CA LYS A 19 -12.16 48.02 30.95
C LYS A 19 -12.62 46.64 30.45
N VAL A 20 -13.16 46.60 29.23
CA VAL A 20 -13.28 45.36 28.47
C VAL A 20 -11.85 44.93 28.14
N ILE A 21 -11.34 43.93 28.87
CA ILE A 21 -10.11 43.24 28.52
C ILE A 21 -10.42 42.53 27.20
N GLY A 22 -10.08 43.21 26.10
CA GLY A 22 -10.13 42.64 24.76
C GLY A 22 -9.18 41.46 24.73
N GLY A 23 -9.70 40.27 24.95
CA GLY A 23 -9.03 39.02 24.63
C GLY A 23 -8.73 39.05 23.14
N GLN A 24 -7.48 39.39 22.79
CA GLN A 24 -6.98 39.21 21.45
C GLN A 24 -7.09 37.71 21.15
N LEU A 25 -8.09 37.34 20.35
CA LEU A 25 -8.08 36.07 19.63
C LEU A 25 -6.85 36.12 18.72
N SER A 26 -5.73 35.61 19.23
CA SER A 26 -4.52 35.43 18.45
C SER A 26 -4.84 34.43 17.34
N GLN A 27 -5.12 34.93 16.15
CA GLN A 27 -5.14 34.10 14.96
C GLN A 27 -3.78 33.42 14.88
N VAL A 28 -3.75 32.09 15.06
CA VAL A 28 -2.56 31.28 14.85
C VAL A 28 -2.23 31.37 13.37
N ARG A 29 -1.41 32.36 12.99
CA ARG A 29 -0.85 32.45 11.64
C ARG A 29 0.19 31.36 11.53
N TYR A 30 -0.17 30.24 10.90
CA TYR A 30 0.83 29.28 10.44
C TYR A 30 1.82 30.02 9.54
N ARG A 31 3.04 30.21 10.03
CA ARG A 31 4.14 30.72 9.20
C ARG A 31 4.44 29.65 8.16
N ARG A 32 4.53 30.04 6.88
CA ARG A 32 4.97 29.13 5.82
C ARG A 32 6.41 28.70 6.13
N THR A 33 6.58 27.44 6.53
CA THR A 33 7.89 26.82 6.76
C THR A 33 8.40 26.22 5.46
N LEU A 34 9.60 26.63 5.03
CA LEU A 34 10.27 25.98 3.91
C LEU A 34 10.84 24.63 4.39
N ALA A 35 10.63 23.56 3.61
CA ALA A 35 10.97 22.20 3.99
C ALA A 35 12.46 21.87 3.77
N TYR A 36 13.33 22.46 4.58
CA TYR A 36 14.75 22.09 4.61
C TYR A 36 14.93 20.64 5.08
N PRO A 37 15.89 19.89 4.53
CA PRO A 37 16.20 18.54 5.02
C PRO A 37 16.54 18.59 6.50
N PHE A 38 15.96 17.67 7.28
CA PHE A 38 16.17 17.63 8.73
C PHE A 38 17.64 17.39 9.12
N TYR A 39 18.41 16.77 8.23
CA TYR A 39 19.84 16.51 8.38
C TYR A 39 20.74 17.70 7.96
N SER A 40 20.17 18.74 7.35
CA SER A 40 20.92 19.96 7.03
C SER A 40 21.11 20.80 8.30
N LYS A 41 22.31 20.77 8.88
CA LYS A 41 22.66 21.68 9.99
C LYS A 41 22.95 23.07 9.44
N VAL A 42 22.59 24.10 10.22
CA VAL A 42 22.93 25.51 9.92
C VAL A 42 24.46 25.63 9.88
N GLY A 43 25.02 25.77 8.67
CA GLY A 43 26.47 25.74 8.41
C GLY A 43 26.89 24.80 7.29
N ASN A 44 26.11 23.74 7.03
CA ASN A 44 26.42 22.72 6.01
C ASN A 44 25.70 22.97 4.67
N ILE A 45 25.41 24.23 4.33
CA ILE A 45 24.81 24.54 3.03
C ILE A 45 25.95 24.62 1.99
N PRO A 46 26.04 23.72 1.00
CA PRO A 46 27.21 23.60 0.10
C PRO A 46 27.42 24.89 -0.66
N PRO A 47 28.58 25.58 -0.70
CA PRO A 47 28.72 26.96 -1.18
C PRO A 47 28.12 27.21 -2.58
N ALA A 48 27.66 28.45 -2.82
CA ALA A 48 27.14 28.81 -4.14
C ALA A 48 28.28 28.79 -5.15
N ARG A 49 28.09 28.11 -6.28
CA ARG A 49 29.08 28.15 -7.37
C ARG A 49 29.11 29.57 -7.96
N HIS A 50 30.30 30.16 -8.05
CA HIS A 50 30.50 31.45 -8.70
C HIS A 50 29.85 31.44 -10.08
N SER A 51 29.13 32.51 -10.44
CA SER A 51 28.34 32.75 -11.67
C SER A 51 26.93 32.13 -11.79
N ARG A 52 26.51 31.18 -10.94
CA ARG A 52 25.16 30.57 -11.04
C ARG A 52 24.24 30.97 -9.88
N LYS A 53 23.10 31.59 -10.21
CA LYS A 53 22.00 31.82 -9.26
C LYS A 53 21.29 30.48 -8.99
N GLN A 54 21.65 29.80 -7.91
CA GLN A 54 21.01 28.56 -7.45
C GLN A 54 20.36 28.76 -6.08
N THR A 55 19.16 28.19 -5.91
CA THR A 55 18.50 28.14 -4.60
C THR A 55 19.23 27.18 -3.65
N VAL A 56 19.06 27.38 -2.35
CA VAL A 56 19.63 26.49 -1.32
C VAL A 56 19.13 25.05 -1.52
N PHE A 57 17.84 24.87 -1.82
CA PHE A 57 17.25 23.55 -2.08
C PHE A 57 17.92 22.83 -3.25
N LYS A 58 18.26 23.55 -4.33
CA LYS A 58 18.95 22.95 -5.46
C LYS A 58 20.37 22.49 -5.10
N ARG A 59 21.08 23.29 -4.29
CA ARG A 59 22.43 22.94 -3.81
C ARG A 59 22.41 21.69 -2.93
N LEU A 60 21.44 21.58 -2.01
CA LEU A 60 21.25 20.40 -1.16
C LEU A 60 20.81 19.17 -1.97
N MET A 61 20.00 19.36 -3.02
CA MET A 61 19.65 18.28 -3.94
C MET A 61 20.84 17.81 -4.76
N ASP A 62 21.67 18.73 -5.27
CA ASP A 62 22.89 18.39 -6.01
C ASP A 62 23.89 17.62 -5.13
N GLU A 63 23.94 17.91 -3.83
CA GLU A 63 24.73 17.17 -2.84
C GLU A 63 24.20 15.74 -2.63
N PHE A 64 22.88 15.59 -2.42
CA PHE A 64 22.24 14.28 -2.29
C PHE A 64 22.40 13.41 -3.55
N LEU A 65 22.33 14.01 -4.74
CA LEU A 65 22.47 13.29 -6.00
C LEU A 65 23.93 12.97 -6.34
N GLY A 66 24.86 13.84 -5.97
CA GLY A 66 26.27 13.71 -6.34
C GLY A 66 26.56 14.12 -7.79
N PRO A 67 27.79 13.90 -8.26
CA PRO A 67 28.21 14.28 -9.61
C PRO A 67 27.53 13.43 -10.68
N LYS A 68 27.15 14.08 -11.77
CA LYS A 68 26.56 13.48 -12.96
C LYS A 68 27.65 13.07 -13.94
N ASN A 69 27.62 11.85 -14.48
CA ASN A 69 28.54 11.42 -15.55
C ASN A 69 28.14 12.04 -16.92
N TYR A 70 28.94 11.79 -17.96
CA TYR A 70 28.66 12.29 -19.31
C TYR A 70 27.37 11.71 -19.94
N LYS A 71 26.96 10.50 -19.53
CA LYS A 71 25.68 9.87 -19.93
C LYS A 71 24.49 10.46 -19.20
N GLY A 72 24.75 11.07 -18.07
CA GLY A 72 23.77 11.73 -17.23
C GLY A 72 23.32 10.98 -15.98
N GLU A 73 24.06 9.97 -15.56
CA GLU A 73 23.75 9.11 -14.42
C GLU A 73 24.45 9.59 -13.14
N TYR A 74 23.80 9.37 -12.00
CA TYR A 74 24.30 9.68 -10.67
C TYR A 74 24.93 8.43 -10.02
N TYR A 75 25.99 7.93 -10.63
CA TYR A 75 26.59 6.63 -10.28
C TYR A 75 27.15 6.54 -8.85
N LEU A 76 27.45 7.68 -8.21
CA LEU A 76 27.89 7.71 -6.82
C LEU A 76 26.74 7.66 -5.81
N ASN A 77 25.49 7.88 -6.24
CA ASN A 77 24.36 7.82 -5.33
C ASN A 77 23.99 6.36 -5.05
N LYS A 78 23.95 5.99 -3.77
CA LYS A 78 23.56 4.65 -3.29
C LYS A 78 22.25 4.16 -3.90
N TYR A 79 21.29 5.06 -4.13
CA TYR A 79 19.94 4.74 -4.59
C TYR A 79 19.77 4.83 -6.11
N ALA A 80 20.85 5.09 -6.86
CA ALA A 80 20.75 5.22 -8.32
C ALA A 80 20.48 3.90 -9.04
N TYR A 81 20.98 2.78 -8.49
CA TYR A 81 20.82 1.46 -9.07
C TYR A 81 20.16 0.50 -8.08
N PRO A 82 19.27 -0.39 -8.55
CA PRO A 82 18.67 -1.41 -7.70
C PRO A 82 19.70 -2.48 -7.30
N ASN A 83 19.62 -2.94 -6.06
CA ASN A 83 20.35 -4.14 -5.64
C ASN A 83 19.85 -5.36 -6.44
N GLN A 84 20.75 -6.32 -6.69
CA GLN A 84 20.46 -7.54 -7.45
C GLN A 84 20.59 -8.82 -6.60
N ASP A 85 20.61 -8.68 -5.27
CA ASP A 85 20.94 -9.77 -4.35
C ASP A 85 19.74 -10.18 -3.46
N HIS A 86 18.51 -10.02 -3.95
CA HIS A 86 17.27 -10.21 -3.18
C HIS A 86 17.19 -9.37 -1.89
N THR A 87 17.87 -8.23 -1.88
CA THR A 87 17.89 -7.28 -0.78
C THR A 87 17.33 -5.94 -1.23
N THR A 88 16.57 -5.31 -0.35
CA THR A 88 15.97 -4.00 -0.61
C THR A 88 16.96 -2.88 -0.28
N ASN A 89 17.06 -1.89 -1.16
CA ASN A 89 17.88 -0.69 -0.95
C ASN A 89 16.96 0.52 -0.70
N TYR A 90 16.23 0.49 0.42
CA TYR A 90 15.32 1.56 0.80
C TYR A 90 16.04 2.76 1.43
N VAL A 91 15.39 3.92 1.35
CA VAL A 91 15.98 5.20 1.73
C VAL A 91 15.99 5.36 3.25
N ASP A 92 17.19 5.56 3.80
CA ASP A 92 17.43 5.64 5.25
C ASP A 92 18.12 6.96 5.64
N PRO A 93 17.40 8.10 5.58
CA PRO A 93 18.02 9.41 5.74
C PRO A 93 18.43 9.70 7.20
N GLU A 94 17.83 9.01 8.18
CA GLU A 94 18.12 9.19 9.61
C GLU A 94 19.44 8.55 10.02
N THR A 95 19.69 7.30 9.59
CA THR A 95 20.91 6.56 9.89
C THR A 95 22.09 7.12 9.11
N GLU A 96 21.89 7.43 7.83
CA GLU A 96 22.90 8.02 6.94
C GLU A 96 23.12 9.51 7.21
N ARG A 97 22.28 10.15 8.04
CA ARG A 97 22.30 11.60 8.31
C ARG A 97 22.35 12.43 7.02
N GLY A 98 21.65 11.97 5.98
CA GLY A 98 21.59 12.62 4.67
C GLY A 98 22.76 12.37 3.72
N ASN A 99 23.77 11.58 4.10
CA ASN A 99 24.86 11.22 3.19
C ASN A 99 24.50 9.98 2.35
N SER A 100 24.05 10.21 1.12
CA SER A 100 23.62 9.19 0.16
C SER A 100 24.73 8.71 -0.80
N LEU A 101 25.94 9.27 -0.71
CA LEU A 101 27.01 8.98 -1.64
C LEU A 101 27.83 7.76 -1.20
N LEU A 102 28.07 6.84 -2.13
CA LEU A 102 28.94 5.69 -1.94
C LEU A 102 30.38 6.19 -1.74
N SER A 103 31.03 5.74 -0.67
CA SER A 103 32.45 6.03 -0.45
C SER A 103 33.26 5.36 -1.55
N THR A 104 33.89 6.15 -2.40
CA THR A 104 34.85 5.62 -3.37
C THR A 104 36.02 5.04 -2.58
N LYS A 105 36.24 3.72 -2.65
CA LYS A 105 37.47 3.09 -2.15
C LYS A 105 38.64 3.75 -2.92
N GLY A 106 39.28 4.74 -2.33
CA GLY A 106 40.38 5.51 -2.94
C GLY A 106 40.44 7.02 -2.61
N HIS A 107 39.38 7.63 -2.07
CA HIS A 107 39.45 9.02 -1.59
C HIS A 107 38.80 9.15 -0.21
N SER A 108 39.56 8.81 0.82
CA SER A 108 39.24 9.16 2.19
C SER A 108 39.02 10.69 2.32
N SER A 109 37.91 11.03 2.97
CA SER A 109 37.74 12.22 3.83
C SER A 109 38.55 13.47 3.48
N ARG A 110 38.00 14.31 2.59
CA ARG A 110 38.19 15.78 2.65
C ARG A 110 36.89 16.44 3.10
N SER A 111 36.46 16.12 4.32
CA SER A 111 35.60 17.00 5.11
C SER A 111 36.42 17.48 6.30
N ALA A 112 36.69 18.78 6.27
CA ALA A 112 37.42 19.61 7.22
C ALA A 112 37.36 19.20 8.70
N GLU A 113 38.50 18.83 9.26
CA GLU A 113 38.87 19.11 10.66
C GLU A 113 40.32 19.61 10.67
N GLN A 114 40.52 20.82 11.21
CA GLN A 114 41.83 21.43 11.49
C GLN A 114 42.10 21.29 13.00
N SER A 115 43.38 21.03 13.34
CA SER A 115 44.02 20.99 14.68
C SER A 115 43.69 19.74 15.53
N SER A 116 44.62 19.04 16.21
CA SER A 116 45.94 19.39 16.74
C SER A 116 46.79 18.15 17.11
N SER A 117 48.12 18.28 16.96
CA SER A 117 49.26 17.66 17.70
C SER A 117 49.44 16.14 17.93
N SER A 118 50.67 15.70 17.60
CA SER A 118 51.62 14.82 18.32
C SER A 118 51.77 13.33 17.96
N GLU A 119 52.92 13.08 17.29
CA GLU A 119 53.96 12.03 17.48
C GLU A 119 53.61 10.55 17.79
N GLY A 120 54.21 9.66 16.99
CA GLY A 120 54.82 8.41 17.48
C GLY A 120 54.28 7.09 16.90
N PRO A 121 55.10 6.02 16.73
CA PRO A 121 55.03 5.11 15.58
C PRO A 121 54.65 3.65 15.93
N LYS A 122 54.24 2.85 14.93
CA LYS A 122 54.76 1.50 14.56
C LYS A 122 53.74 0.50 14.00
N ASP A 123 54.24 -0.23 13.00
CA ASP A 123 54.10 -1.66 12.66
C ASP A 123 52.72 -2.21 12.25
N GLY A 124 52.74 -2.95 11.14
CA GLY A 124 51.55 -3.51 10.50
C GLY A 124 51.21 -4.93 10.96
N GLU A 125 49.98 -5.34 10.63
CA GLU A 125 49.61 -6.71 10.30
C GLU A 125 48.22 -6.70 9.63
N GLU A 126 48.02 -7.66 8.73
CA GLU A 126 46.79 -7.92 7.98
C GLU A 126 45.66 -8.35 8.91
N ASP A 127 44.43 -7.85 8.70
CA ASP A 127 43.23 -8.52 9.20
C ASP A 127 41.99 -8.17 8.36
N THR A 128 41.52 -9.20 7.66
CA THR A 128 40.13 -9.67 7.46
C THR A 128 38.95 -8.69 7.25
N GLU A 129 38.15 -9.07 6.26
CA GLU A 129 36.80 -8.64 5.93
C GLU A 129 35.85 -8.49 7.14
N SER A 130 35.53 -7.26 7.57
CA SER A 130 34.24 -6.95 8.24
C SER A 130 33.96 -5.45 8.43
N ASN A 131 34.30 -4.57 7.49
CA ASN A 131 33.98 -3.13 7.60
C ASN A 131 32.66 -2.73 6.90
N LEU A 132 31.55 -3.35 7.31
CA LEU A 132 30.18 -2.94 6.94
C LEU A 132 29.36 -2.35 8.11
N LEU A 133 29.96 -2.21 9.30
CA LEU A 133 29.29 -1.64 10.47
C LEU A 133 30.24 -0.66 11.19
N GLY A 134 30.43 0.50 10.59
CA GLY A 134 31.22 1.60 11.13
C GLY A 134 30.40 2.88 11.28
N SER A 135 29.43 2.89 12.21
CA SER A 135 28.97 4.13 12.84
C SER A 135 28.35 3.80 14.20
N GLY A 136 29.13 4.04 15.24
CA GLY A 136 28.73 3.87 16.64
C GLY A 136 27.57 4.78 17.02
N GLY A 137 26.56 4.16 17.61
CA GLY A 137 25.42 4.81 18.23
C GLY A 137 24.30 3.80 18.36
N ASN A 138 23.64 3.76 19.52
CA ASN A 138 22.43 3.00 19.81
C ASN A 138 21.24 3.45 18.92
N GLY A 139 21.40 3.43 17.60
CA GLY A 139 20.36 3.69 16.62
C GLY A 139 19.52 2.44 16.47
N LYS A 140 18.19 2.59 16.52
CA LYS A 140 17.26 1.50 16.20
C LYS A 140 17.65 0.93 14.82
N VAL A 141 18.01 -0.35 14.78
CA VAL A 141 18.25 -1.06 13.51
C VAL A 141 16.95 -1.01 12.73
N ARG A 142 16.96 -0.28 11.61
CA ARG A 142 15.78 -0.15 10.76
C ARG A 142 15.53 -1.47 10.06
N ASN A 143 14.26 -1.84 9.93
CA ASN A 143 13.89 -3.02 9.18
C ASN A 143 14.23 -2.81 7.69
N SER A 144 15.08 -3.68 7.12
CA SER A 144 15.49 -3.61 5.71
C SER A 144 14.29 -3.56 4.76
N LEU A 145 13.16 -4.17 5.16
CA LEU A 145 11.94 -4.27 4.36
C LEU A 145 11.04 -3.03 4.43
N GLN A 146 11.41 -1.98 5.17
CA GLN A 146 10.60 -0.78 5.36
C GLN A 146 10.93 0.29 4.29
N PRO A 147 10.08 0.51 3.28
CA PRO A 147 10.35 1.47 2.21
C PRO A 147 10.42 2.93 2.68
N PHE A 148 9.59 3.31 3.65
CA PHE A 148 9.45 4.71 4.07
C PHE A 148 9.89 4.90 5.52
N PRO A 149 10.83 5.82 5.82
CA PRO A 149 11.36 6.04 7.18
C PRO A 149 10.27 6.34 8.20
N MET A 150 9.34 7.23 7.83
CA MET A 150 8.34 7.76 8.75
C MET A 150 7.17 6.79 9.00
N ASN A 151 6.98 5.78 8.15
CA ASN A 151 5.88 4.83 8.28
C ASN A 151 6.42 3.44 8.63
N THR A 152 6.40 3.12 9.93
CA THR A 152 6.89 1.85 10.49
C THR A 152 5.98 0.67 10.19
N HIS A 153 4.73 0.88 9.76
CA HIS A 153 3.79 -0.20 9.47
C HIS A 153 3.86 -0.68 8.02
N CYS A 154 4.37 0.17 7.11
CA CYS A 154 4.52 -0.18 5.71
C CYS A 154 5.77 -1.02 5.51
N HIS A 155 5.59 -2.25 5.03
CA HIS A 155 6.66 -3.19 4.73
C HIS A 155 6.44 -3.79 3.34
N THR A 156 7.55 -4.11 2.69
CA THR A 156 7.54 -4.81 1.40
C THR A 156 7.23 -6.29 1.61
N ASN A 157 6.25 -6.79 0.84
CA ASN A 157 5.94 -8.21 0.83
C ASN A 157 7.03 -9.00 0.10
N THR A 158 7.26 -10.24 0.52
CA THR A 158 8.25 -11.14 -0.08
C THR A 158 7.70 -11.82 -1.34
N GLN A 159 8.60 -12.12 -2.27
CA GLN A 159 8.28 -12.72 -3.56
C GLN A 159 8.41 -14.25 -3.51
N VAL A 160 7.44 -14.97 -4.06
CA VAL A 160 7.52 -16.43 -4.22
C VAL A 160 8.58 -16.77 -5.26
N SER A 161 9.52 -17.65 -4.92
CA SER A 161 10.59 -18.08 -5.83
C SER A 161 10.04 -18.79 -7.07
N LYS A 162 10.79 -18.75 -8.19
CA LYS A 162 10.36 -19.37 -9.46
C LYS A 162 10.09 -20.87 -9.29
N GLU A 163 10.94 -21.56 -8.52
CA GLU A 163 10.81 -22.99 -8.22
C GLU A 163 9.57 -23.30 -7.37
N MET A 164 9.35 -22.53 -6.30
CA MET A 164 8.19 -22.72 -5.42
C MET A 164 6.88 -22.45 -6.15
N LYS A 165 6.83 -21.47 -7.08
CA LYS A 165 5.67 -21.28 -7.95
C LYS A 165 5.37 -22.53 -8.76
N GLN A 166 6.38 -23.13 -9.39
CA GLN A 166 6.22 -24.37 -10.15
C GLN A 166 5.73 -25.52 -9.28
N GLN A 167 6.24 -25.65 -8.06
CA GLN A 167 5.77 -26.66 -7.10
C GLN A 167 4.30 -26.45 -6.72
N ILE A 168 3.88 -25.22 -6.44
CA ILE A 168 2.48 -24.88 -6.16
C ILE A 168 1.59 -25.25 -7.35
N ILE A 169 2.03 -24.92 -8.58
CA ILE A 169 1.28 -25.26 -9.80
C ILE A 169 1.17 -26.77 -9.97
N ASN A 170 2.25 -27.52 -9.76
CA ASN A 170 2.25 -28.98 -9.85
C ASN A 170 1.31 -29.60 -8.81
N ASP A 171 1.32 -29.09 -7.58
CA ASP A 171 0.45 -29.55 -6.51
C ASP A 171 -1.05 -29.32 -6.82
N VAL A 172 -1.40 -28.18 -7.43
CA VAL A 172 -2.78 -27.86 -7.79
C VAL A 172 -3.23 -28.55 -9.07
N VAL A 173 -2.43 -28.49 -10.14
CA VAL A 173 -2.83 -28.96 -11.48
C VAL A 173 -2.59 -30.47 -11.65
N ASN A 174 -1.43 -30.98 -11.25
CA ASN A 174 -1.07 -32.39 -11.48
C ASN A 174 -1.56 -33.29 -10.35
N LEU A 175 -1.40 -32.87 -9.09
CA LEU A 175 -1.83 -33.64 -7.92
C LEU A 175 -3.28 -33.36 -7.51
N SER A 176 -3.93 -32.36 -8.12
CA SER A 176 -5.33 -31.97 -7.84
C SER A 176 -5.58 -31.73 -6.34
N LEU A 177 -4.59 -31.21 -5.62
CA LEU A 177 -4.73 -30.84 -4.21
C LEU A 177 -5.61 -29.61 -4.06
N THR A 178 -6.42 -29.57 -3.00
CA THR A 178 -7.27 -28.41 -2.73
C THR A 178 -6.40 -27.18 -2.38
N PRO A 179 -6.77 -25.96 -2.83
CA PRO A 179 -6.03 -24.74 -2.54
C PRO A 179 -5.82 -24.49 -1.04
N GLN A 180 -6.74 -24.98 -0.19
CA GLN A 180 -6.61 -24.94 1.26
C GLN A 180 -5.43 -25.77 1.78
N SER A 181 -5.28 -27.00 1.28
CA SER A 181 -4.19 -27.88 1.68
C SER A 181 -2.83 -27.32 1.24
N VAL A 182 -2.79 -26.73 0.04
CA VAL A 182 -1.61 -26.05 -0.51
C VAL A 182 -1.31 -24.78 0.30
N ALA A 183 -2.32 -24.01 0.69
CA ALA A 183 -2.18 -22.84 1.57
C ALA A 183 -1.51 -23.19 2.90
N LEU A 184 -1.99 -24.25 3.55
CA LEU A 184 -1.40 -24.75 4.80
C LEU A 184 0.04 -25.26 4.61
N LYS A 185 0.31 -25.98 3.51
CA LYS A 185 1.64 -26.52 3.20
C LYS A 185 2.69 -25.43 3.00
N TYR A 186 2.35 -24.37 2.25
CA TYR A 186 3.31 -23.31 1.88
C TYR A 186 3.19 -22.05 2.75
N GLY A 187 2.18 -21.92 3.60
CA GLY A 187 1.97 -20.74 4.45
C GLY A 187 1.50 -19.50 3.67
N LEU A 188 0.79 -19.69 2.56
CA LEU A 188 0.30 -18.61 1.69
C LEU A 188 -1.24 -18.55 1.73
N LYS A 189 -1.81 -17.34 1.69
CA LYS A 189 -3.26 -17.16 1.59
C LYS A 189 -3.82 -17.81 0.33
N ILE A 190 -5.03 -18.36 0.46
CA ILE A 190 -5.67 -19.13 -0.61
C ILE A 190 -5.84 -18.28 -1.89
N GLN A 191 -6.29 -17.04 -1.74
CA GLN A 191 -6.42 -16.08 -2.84
C GLN A 191 -5.10 -15.83 -3.58
N ARG A 192 -3.96 -15.86 -2.86
CA ARG A 192 -2.62 -15.67 -3.42
C ARG A 192 -2.21 -16.88 -4.26
N ILE A 193 -2.55 -18.09 -3.82
CA ILE A 193 -2.32 -19.32 -4.60
C ILE A 193 -3.14 -19.33 -5.88
N GLU A 194 -4.43 -19.00 -5.80
CA GLU A 194 -5.30 -18.90 -6.98
C GLU A 194 -4.78 -17.87 -7.98
N ALA A 195 -4.28 -16.73 -7.50
CA ALA A 195 -3.64 -15.73 -8.34
C ALA A 195 -2.38 -16.28 -9.04
N ILE A 196 -1.54 -17.05 -8.34
CA ILE A 196 -0.35 -17.68 -8.92
C ILE A 196 -0.74 -18.64 -10.05
N VAL A 197 -1.75 -19.49 -9.83
CA VAL A 197 -2.25 -20.44 -10.83
C VAL A 197 -2.79 -19.70 -12.06
N LYS A 198 -3.63 -18.67 -11.86
CA LYS A 198 -4.17 -17.84 -12.95
C LYS A 198 -3.08 -17.12 -13.74
N LEU A 199 -2.09 -16.55 -13.05
CA LEU A 199 -0.96 -15.89 -13.72
C LEU A 199 -0.14 -16.87 -14.53
N HIS A 200 0.06 -18.09 -14.03
CA HIS A 200 0.75 -19.14 -14.76
C HIS A 200 0.01 -19.53 -16.05
N GLU A 201 -1.32 -19.71 -16.00
CA GLU A 201 -2.11 -19.99 -17.21
C GLU A 201 -1.96 -18.90 -18.28
N ILE A 202 -1.92 -17.63 -17.85
CA ILE A 202 -1.71 -16.49 -18.76
C ILE A 202 -0.27 -16.49 -19.31
N GLU A 203 0.73 -16.77 -18.48
CA GLU A 203 2.13 -16.88 -18.90
C GLU A 203 2.32 -17.97 -19.96
N GLU A 204 1.72 -19.16 -19.77
CA GLU A 204 1.78 -20.25 -20.76
C GLU A 204 1.11 -19.86 -22.08
N ARG A 205 -0.04 -19.16 -22.04
CA ARG A 205 -0.68 -18.60 -23.24
C ARG A 205 0.22 -17.58 -23.94
N PHE A 206 0.90 -16.71 -23.19
CA PHE A 206 1.79 -15.71 -23.78
C PHE A 206 3.05 -16.34 -24.36
N LYS A 207 3.54 -17.43 -23.77
CA LYS A 207 4.64 -18.24 -24.32
C LYS A 207 4.22 -18.90 -25.63
N SER A 208 3.05 -19.55 -25.69
CA SER A 208 2.57 -20.23 -26.90
C SER A 208 2.30 -19.26 -28.06
N GLU A 209 1.85 -18.04 -27.74
CA GLU A 209 1.66 -16.96 -28.71
C GLU A 209 2.95 -16.19 -29.06
N GLY A 210 4.09 -16.47 -28.39
CA GLY A 210 5.36 -15.80 -28.63
C GLY A 210 5.38 -14.31 -28.24
N LYS A 211 4.51 -13.87 -27.33
CA LYS A 211 4.38 -12.47 -26.91
C LYS A 211 5.46 -12.02 -25.90
N ILE A 212 6.22 -12.96 -25.34
CA ILE A 212 7.25 -12.68 -24.35
C ILE A 212 8.51 -12.14 -25.04
N THR A 213 8.74 -10.83 -24.92
CA THR A 213 9.93 -10.17 -25.48
C THR A 213 11.14 -10.31 -24.55
N LYS A 214 12.35 -10.21 -25.12
CA LYS A 214 13.61 -10.29 -24.35
C LYS A 214 13.74 -9.18 -23.31
N ASP A 215 13.25 -7.97 -23.62
CA ASP A 215 13.33 -6.86 -22.68
C ASP A 215 12.34 -7.02 -21.52
N MET A 216 11.19 -7.65 -21.74
CA MET A 216 10.27 -8.03 -20.67
C MET A 216 10.90 -9.08 -19.74
N GLN A 217 11.65 -10.05 -20.29
CA GLN A 217 12.39 -11.02 -19.49
C GLN A 217 13.47 -10.35 -18.63
N LYS A 218 14.29 -9.48 -19.22
CA LYS A 218 15.30 -8.71 -18.47
C LYS A 218 14.66 -7.90 -17.34
N PHE A 219 13.54 -7.22 -17.62
CA PHE A 219 12.82 -6.47 -16.60
C PHE A 219 12.31 -7.40 -15.47
N ALA A 220 11.73 -8.55 -15.82
CA ALA A 220 11.26 -9.52 -14.84
C ALA A 220 12.40 -10.06 -13.97
N ASP A 221 13.58 -10.30 -14.53
CA ASP A 221 14.76 -10.78 -13.80
C ASP A 221 15.32 -9.70 -12.85
N VAL A 222 15.43 -8.44 -13.31
CA VAL A 222 15.82 -7.31 -12.45
C VAL A 222 14.85 -7.15 -11.28
N MET A 223 13.54 -7.26 -11.53
CA MET A 223 12.51 -7.17 -10.51
C MET A 223 12.53 -8.37 -9.55
N TYR A 224 12.86 -9.56 -10.04
CA TYR A 224 13.01 -10.76 -9.22
C TYR A 224 14.15 -10.62 -8.21
N ASN A 225 15.27 -10.05 -8.67
CA ASN A 225 16.46 -9.82 -7.86
C ASN A 225 16.33 -8.63 -6.89
N LEU A 226 15.41 -7.70 -7.17
CA LEU A 226 15.16 -6.53 -6.32
C LEU A 226 14.44 -6.88 -5.01
N PHE A 227 13.56 -7.88 -5.04
CA PHE A 227 12.71 -8.21 -3.90
C PHE A 227 13.23 -9.39 -3.09
N PRO A 228 12.99 -9.40 -1.77
CA PRO A 228 13.34 -10.51 -0.90
C PRO A 228 12.49 -11.73 -1.24
N LEU A 229 13.12 -12.91 -1.20
CA LEU A 229 12.44 -14.17 -1.45
C LEU A 229 11.62 -14.62 -0.23
N TYR A 230 10.50 -15.24 -0.52
CA TYR A 230 9.60 -15.84 0.46
C TYR A 230 10.21 -17.14 1.00
N ASP A 231 10.23 -17.27 2.33
CA ASP A 231 10.60 -18.48 3.03
C ASP A 231 9.40 -18.90 3.90
N PRO A 232 8.78 -20.07 3.65
CA PRO A 232 7.62 -20.55 4.41
C PRO A 232 7.83 -20.57 5.93
N LYS A 233 9.07 -20.74 6.40
CA LYS A 233 9.35 -20.83 7.84
C LYS A 233 9.39 -19.47 8.53
N LYS A 234 9.86 -18.44 7.83
CA LYS A 234 10.09 -17.10 8.40
C LYS A 234 8.97 -16.13 8.07
N ASN A 235 8.42 -16.24 6.88
CA ASN A 235 7.53 -15.24 6.28
C ASN A 235 6.12 -15.80 6.04
N ALA A 236 5.70 -16.82 6.80
CA ALA A 236 4.36 -17.40 6.71
C ALA A 236 3.28 -16.32 6.86
N GLU A 237 2.31 -16.33 5.95
CA GLU A 237 1.15 -15.45 6.05
C GLU A 237 0.18 -15.99 7.10
N ASN A 238 -0.54 -15.09 7.77
CA ASN A 238 -1.55 -15.50 8.72
C ASN A 238 -2.81 -15.99 7.99
N LEU A 239 -3.05 -17.30 8.07
CA LEU A 239 -4.18 -17.98 7.42
C LEU A 239 -5.49 -17.89 8.22
N THR A 240 -5.44 -17.40 9.46
CA THR A 240 -6.62 -17.26 10.34
C THR A 240 -7.19 -15.85 10.37
N GLU A 241 -6.77 -14.99 9.44
CA GLU A 241 -7.29 -13.63 9.33
C GLU A 241 -8.73 -13.62 8.79
N ILE A 242 -9.64 -13.01 9.54
CA ILE A 242 -11.03 -12.78 9.13
C ILE A 242 -11.31 -11.27 9.05
N PRO A 243 -12.17 -10.82 8.11
CA PRO A 243 -12.59 -9.43 8.06
C PRO A 243 -13.44 -9.09 9.28
N ILE A 244 -13.20 -7.91 9.87
CA ILE A 244 -13.89 -7.47 11.08
C ILE A 244 -15.28 -6.91 10.70
N PRO A 245 -16.39 -7.56 11.12
CA PRO A 245 -17.73 -7.06 10.86
C PRO A 245 -18.06 -5.82 11.71
N GLU A 246 -18.96 -4.97 11.22
CA GLU A 246 -19.30 -3.69 11.87
C GLU A 246 -19.82 -3.86 13.30
N ALA A 247 -20.64 -4.88 13.56
CA ALA A 247 -21.19 -5.15 14.89
C ALA A 247 -20.10 -5.38 15.95
N THR A 248 -18.97 -5.97 15.59
CA THR A 248 -17.85 -6.25 16.53
C THR A 248 -16.95 -5.05 16.80
N LYS A 249 -17.11 -3.94 16.05
CA LYS A 249 -16.33 -2.71 16.29
C LYS A 249 -16.79 -1.97 17.54
N GLN A 250 -18.01 -2.23 18.00
CA GLN A 250 -18.58 -1.64 19.21
C GLN A 250 -18.33 -2.57 20.40
N SER A 251 -17.69 -2.06 21.46
CA SER A 251 -17.51 -2.80 22.70
C SER A 251 -18.83 -2.94 23.46
N ARG A 252 -19.21 -4.17 23.81
CA ARG A 252 -20.35 -4.47 24.69
C ARG A 252 -19.86 -5.07 26.00
N PHE A 253 -20.54 -4.73 27.09
CA PHE A 253 -20.29 -5.28 28.41
C PHE A 253 -21.59 -5.89 28.92
N LEU A 254 -21.53 -7.16 29.33
CA LEU A 254 -22.66 -7.90 29.89
C LEU A 254 -22.37 -8.22 31.35
N THR A 255 -23.37 -8.03 32.21
CA THR A 255 -23.33 -8.51 33.60
C THR A 255 -23.88 -9.93 33.64
N ILE A 256 -23.00 -10.88 33.93
CA ILE A 256 -23.28 -12.31 33.96
C ILE A 256 -23.10 -12.79 35.41
N ALA A 257 -23.76 -13.88 35.81
CA ALA A 257 -23.57 -14.43 37.14
C ALA A 257 -22.11 -14.86 37.34
N GLU A 258 -21.58 -14.74 38.55
CA GLU A 258 -20.17 -15.03 38.85
C GLU A 258 -19.75 -16.48 38.49
N SER A 259 -20.71 -17.41 38.50
CA SER A 259 -20.50 -18.81 38.18
C SER A 259 -20.76 -19.18 36.70
N GLU A 260 -21.31 -18.27 35.89
CA GLU A 260 -21.71 -18.58 34.52
C GLU A 260 -20.53 -18.39 33.55
N PRO A 261 -20.16 -19.44 32.78
CA PRO A 261 -19.06 -19.33 31.82
C PRO A 261 -19.49 -18.52 30.61
N PHE A 262 -18.58 -17.70 30.07
CA PHE A 262 -18.82 -16.91 28.87
C PHE A 262 -17.75 -17.22 27.81
N GLY A 263 -18.17 -17.90 26.74
CA GLY A 263 -17.30 -18.34 25.66
C GLY A 263 -17.43 -17.51 24.37
N PRO A 264 -16.63 -17.83 23.34
CA PRO A 264 -16.73 -17.18 22.02
C PRO A 264 -18.07 -17.41 21.31
N ILE A 265 -18.76 -18.52 21.60
CA ILE A 265 -20.07 -18.84 21.04
C ILE A 265 -21.14 -17.93 21.63
N ASP A 266 -21.13 -17.74 22.96
CA ASP A 266 -22.05 -16.85 23.67
C ASP A 266 -21.82 -15.40 23.26
N ALA A 267 -20.55 -14.99 23.11
CA ALA A 267 -20.19 -13.69 22.58
C ALA A 267 -20.72 -13.48 21.15
N ALA A 268 -20.60 -14.47 20.27
CA ALA A 268 -21.12 -14.38 18.91
C ALA A 268 -22.64 -14.24 18.90
N GLN A 269 -23.34 -15.00 19.76
CA GLN A 269 -24.78 -14.91 19.94
C GLN A 269 -25.21 -13.52 20.42
N GLU A 270 -24.48 -12.92 21.37
CA GLU A 270 -24.74 -11.56 21.83
C GLU A 270 -24.58 -10.53 20.69
N TYR A 271 -23.54 -10.65 19.87
CA TYR A 271 -23.38 -9.80 18.70
C TYR A 271 -24.38 -10.10 17.57
N GLY A 272 -25.16 -11.19 17.66
CA GLY A 272 -26.05 -11.65 16.61
C GLY A 272 -25.31 -12.15 15.35
N LEU A 273 -24.12 -12.70 15.55
CA LEU A 273 -23.21 -13.14 14.49
C LEU A 273 -22.91 -14.65 14.59
N GLU A 274 -22.38 -15.19 13.49
CA GLU A 274 -21.78 -16.52 13.49
C GLU A 274 -20.43 -16.50 14.25
N PRO A 275 -20.06 -17.59 14.95
CA PRO A 275 -18.74 -17.69 15.60
C PRO A 275 -17.58 -17.53 14.61
N ALA A 276 -16.49 -16.92 15.07
CA ALA A 276 -15.30 -16.63 14.24
C ALA A 276 -14.70 -17.87 13.55
N ALA A 277 -14.76 -19.04 14.18
CA ALA A 277 -14.27 -20.28 13.58
C ALA A 277 -15.11 -20.70 12.36
N VAL A 278 -16.43 -20.54 12.42
CA VAL A 278 -17.36 -20.87 11.33
C VAL A 278 -17.18 -19.90 10.16
N THR A 279 -16.97 -18.60 10.45
CA THR A 279 -16.73 -17.60 9.41
C THR A 279 -15.38 -17.83 8.71
N LEU A 280 -14.33 -18.18 9.45
CA LEU A 280 -13.04 -18.60 8.89
C LEU A 280 -13.23 -19.81 7.98
N GLN A 281 -13.90 -20.86 8.46
CA GLN A 281 -14.17 -22.05 7.65
C GLN A 281 -14.92 -21.69 6.36
N ARG A 282 -15.95 -20.84 6.43
CA ARG A 282 -16.65 -20.39 5.23
C ARG A 282 -15.73 -19.64 4.26
N LEU A 283 -14.84 -18.78 4.76
CA LEU A 283 -13.87 -18.05 3.93
C LEU A 283 -12.82 -18.97 3.31
N SER A 284 -12.42 -20.03 4.02
CA SER A 284 -11.50 -21.02 3.47
C SER A 284 -12.16 -21.84 2.35
N HIS A 285 -13.45 -22.13 2.47
CA HIS A 285 -14.21 -22.88 1.47
C HIS A 285 -14.66 -22.01 0.29
N GLY A 286 -14.99 -20.74 0.52
CA GLY A 286 -15.61 -19.85 -0.47
C GLY A 286 -14.68 -19.26 -1.54
N SER A 287 -13.39 -19.55 -1.51
CA SER A 287 -12.48 -19.16 -2.59
C SER A 287 -12.52 -20.15 -3.77
N GLU A 288 -12.91 -21.40 -3.50
CA GLU A 288 -13.46 -22.25 -4.53
C GLU A 288 -14.99 -22.04 -4.56
N PRO A 289 -15.60 -21.69 -5.70
CA PRO A 289 -16.94 -22.19 -5.93
C PRO A 289 -16.81 -23.71 -5.92
N SER A 290 -16.92 -24.32 -4.74
CA SER A 290 -17.12 -25.76 -4.64
C SER A 290 -18.24 -26.05 -5.63
N SER A 291 -17.99 -26.97 -6.55
CA SER A 291 -18.95 -27.20 -7.63
C SER A 291 -20.36 -27.47 -7.07
N ASP A 292 -20.47 -27.87 -5.81
CA ASP A 292 -21.71 -28.06 -5.07
C ASP A 292 -22.37 -26.80 -4.52
N ASP A 293 -21.66 -25.73 -4.13
CA ASP A 293 -22.29 -24.48 -3.70
C ASP A 293 -22.77 -23.64 -4.89
N VAL A 294 -22.01 -23.60 -5.99
CA VAL A 294 -22.49 -23.05 -7.25
C VAL A 294 -23.62 -23.89 -7.82
N LYS A 295 -23.57 -25.24 -7.75
CA LYS A 295 -24.71 -26.08 -8.12
C LYS A 295 -25.90 -25.88 -7.17
N LYS A 296 -25.72 -25.63 -5.87
CA LYS A 296 -26.81 -25.38 -4.92
C LYS A 296 -27.45 -24.02 -5.12
N GLU A 297 -26.69 -22.97 -5.39
CA GLU A 297 -27.23 -21.64 -5.73
C GLU A 297 -27.87 -21.61 -7.12
N GLN A 298 -27.22 -22.21 -8.14
CA GLN A 298 -27.78 -22.32 -9.49
C GLN A 298 -29.04 -23.20 -9.53
N LYS A 299 -29.09 -24.29 -8.73
CA LYS A 299 -30.30 -25.13 -8.65
C LYS A 299 -31.44 -24.48 -7.86
N LYS A 300 -31.17 -23.53 -6.96
CA LYS A 300 -32.21 -23.02 -6.06
C LYS A 300 -33.08 -21.90 -6.62
N ASN A 301 -32.67 -21.03 -7.57
CA ASN A 301 -33.42 -19.77 -7.70
C ASN A 301 -33.65 -19.07 -9.07
N SER A 302 -33.39 -19.66 -10.23
CA SER A 302 -33.99 -19.09 -11.45
C SER A 302 -34.21 -20.13 -12.53
N ARG A 303 -35.48 -20.51 -12.75
CA ARG A 303 -35.88 -21.14 -14.01
C ARG A 303 -35.66 -20.10 -15.11
N SER A 304 -34.49 -20.16 -15.74
CA SER A 304 -34.17 -19.38 -16.93
C SER A 304 -34.24 -20.26 -18.15
N PHE A 305 -34.92 -19.82 -19.19
CA PHE A 305 -34.91 -20.52 -20.48
C PHE A 305 -34.49 -19.56 -21.59
N ILE A 306 -33.90 -20.11 -22.64
CA ILE A 306 -33.53 -19.40 -23.85
C ILE A 306 -34.58 -19.74 -24.91
N ALA A 307 -35.17 -18.73 -25.54
CA ALA A 307 -36.15 -18.94 -26.60
C ALA A 307 -35.49 -19.54 -27.86
N PRO A 308 -36.21 -20.34 -28.67
CA PRO A 308 -35.68 -20.88 -29.91
C PRO A 308 -35.28 -19.73 -30.86
N MET A 309 -34.10 -19.85 -31.47
CA MET A 309 -33.53 -18.85 -32.38
C MET A 309 -33.67 -19.34 -33.82
N ASN A 310 -34.36 -18.58 -34.66
CA ASN A 310 -34.57 -18.91 -36.07
C ASN A 310 -33.37 -18.49 -36.92
N LYS A 311 -33.25 -19.10 -38.11
CA LYS A 311 -32.18 -18.80 -39.07
C LYS A 311 -32.37 -17.36 -39.60
N GLY A 312 -31.49 -16.45 -39.18
CA GLY A 312 -31.54 -15.02 -39.52
C GLY A 312 -31.61 -14.11 -38.30
N ASP A 313 -31.89 -14.65 -37.11
CA ASP A 313 -31.91 -13.89 -35.87
C ASP A 313 -30.49 -13.47 -35.45
N ARG A 314 -30.37 -12.25 -34.91
CA ARG A 314 -29.09 -11.65 -34.49
C ARG A 314 -28.74 -11.92 -33.02
N SER A 315 -29.72 -12.27 -32.20
CA SER A 315 -29.57 -12.38 -30.75
C SER A 315 -30.55 -13.38 -30.16
N ALA A 316 -30.09 -14.16 -29.18
CA ALA A 316 -30.96 -15.05 -28.41
C ALA A 316 -31.62 -14.29 -27.25
N PHE A 317 -32.90 -14.56 -27.00
CA PHE A 317 -33.63 -14.00 -25.86
C PHE A 317 -33.59 -14.95 -24.67
N ARG A 318 -33.06 -14.47 -23.55
CA ARG A 318 -33.02 -15.20 -22.28
C ARG A 318 -34.11 -14.67 -21.35
N PHE A 319 -35.01 -15.55 -20.94
CA PHE A 319 -36.09 -15.24 -20.00
C PHE A 319 -35.76 -15.85 -18.63
N THR A 320 -35.68 -15.01 -17.62
CA THR A 320 -35.45 -15.41 -16.22
C THR A 320 -36.73 -15.23 -15.43
N ASN A 321 -37.25 -16.29 -14.80
CA ASN A 321 -38.42 -16.18 -13.93
C ASN A 321 -38.08 -15.38 -12.67
N VAL A 322 -38.85 -14.33 -12.37
CA VAL A 322 -38.67 -13.49 -11.19
C VAL A 322 -40.04 -13.14 -10.59
N LYS A 323 -40.13 -13.07 -9.26
CA LYS A 323 -41.38 -12.79 -8.53
C LYS A 323 -41.89 -11.35 -8.77
N VAL A 324 -43.19 -11.21 -8.99
CA VAL A 324 -43.88 -9.91 -9.10
C VAL A 324 -43.62 -9.06 -7.84
N GLY A 325 -43.42 -7.75 -8.03
CA GLY A 325 -43.07 -6.81 -6.96
C GLY A 325 -41.56 -6.69 -6.66
N LYS A 326 -40.73 -7.54 -7.26
CA LYS A 326 -39.25 -7.45 -7.21
C LYS A 326 -38.61 -7.19 -8.58
N VAL A 327 -39.42 -6.88 -9.60
CA VAL A 327 -39.01 -6.70 -11.00
C VAL A 327 -39.41 -5.30 -11.48
N GLY A 328 -38.62 -4.74 -12.39
CA GLY A 328 -38.87 -3.44 -13.01
C GLY A 328 -38.23 -2.28 -12.25
N TYR A 329 -38.09 -1.14 -12.93
CA TYR A 329 -37.64 0.09 -12.28
C TYR A 329 -38.76 0.65 -11.40
N ARG A 330 -38.41 1.09 -10.18
CA ARG A 330 -39.39 1.62 -9.23
C ARG A 330 -39.87 2.99 -9.68
N TYR A 331 -41.20 3.18 -9.71
CA TYR A 331 -41.80 4.48 -9.96
C TYR A 331 -41.50 5.46 -8.81
N GLY A 332 -41.33 6.75 -9.14
CA GLY A 332 -41.09 7.81 -8.16
C GLY A 332 -39.67 7.84 -7.56
N LYS A 333 -38.73 7.02 -8.07
CA LYS A 333 -37.33 7.11 -7.68
C LYS A 333 -36.71 8.38 -8.29
N SER A 334 -36.01 9.16 -7.47
CA SER A 334 -35.35 10.38 -7.92
C SER A 334 -34.12 10.05 -8.79
N PHE A 335 -34.04 10.61 -9.99
CA PHE A 335 -32.81 10.55 -10.79
C PHE A 335 -31.66 11.22 -10.03
N ARG A 336 -30.56 10.48 -9.82
CA ARG A 336 -29.37 10.97 -9.10
C ARG A 336 -28.28 11.50 -10.03
N ASP A 337 -28.55 11.66 -11.31
CA ASP A 337 -27.54 12.05 -12.31
C ASP A 337 -26.89 13.41 -12.05
N ASN A 338 -27.62 14.32 -11.41
CA ASN A 338 -27.13 15.65 -11.02
C ASN A 338 -26.39 15.66 -9.67
N ARG A 339 -26.33 14.53 -8.94
CA ARG A 339 -25.68 14.46 -7.64
C ARG A 339 -24.24 13.95 -7.75
N LYS A 340 -23.39 14.37 -6.81
CA LYS A 340 -21.98 13.92 -6.76
C LYS A 340 -21.83 12.42 -6.51
N ASP A 341 -22.80 11.82 -5.84
CA ASP A 341 -22.89 10.39 -5.50
C ASP A 341 -23.61 9.58 -6.59
N ARG A 342 -23.64 10.07 -7.83
CA ARG A 342 -24.18 9.32 -8.95
C ARG A 342 -23.42 8.00 -9.14
N LYS A 343 -24.15 6.94 -9.46
CA LYS A 343 -23.56 5.64 -9.74
C LYS A 343 -22.91 5.63 -11.11
N ILE A 344 -21.76 5.00 -11.20
CA ILE A 344 -20.98 4.79 -12.42
C ILE A 344 -20.65 3.31 -12.47
N ASP A 345 -20.89 2.68 -13.61
CA ASP A 345 -20.63 1.26 -13.82
C ASP A 345 -19.92 1.02 -15.17
N PHE A 346 -19.47 -0.20 -15.41
CA PHE A 346 -18.72 -0.57 -16.60
C PHE A 346 -19.35 -1.78 -17.30
N ASP A 347 -19.53 -1.66 -18.62
CA ASP A 347 -20.03 -2.75 -19.47
C ASP A 347 -19.02 -3.91 -19.53
N ALA A 348 -19.47 -5.07 -20.02
CA ALA A 348 -18.59 -6.22 -20.28
C ALA A 348 -17.41 -5.90 -21.23
N ALA A 349 -17.55 -4.87 -22.07
CA ALA A 349 -16.49 -4.35 -22.94
C ALA A 349 -15.58 -3.30 -22.27
N GLY A 350 -15.80 -2.99 -20.99
CA GLY A 350 -15.05 -1.98 -20.22
C GLY A 350 -15.48 -0.53 -20.50
N LYS A 351 -16.61 -0.31 -21.17
CA LYS A 351 -17.13 1.05 -21.42
C LYS A 351 -17.87 1.56 -20.20
N MET A 352 -17.53 2.77 -19.77
CA MET A 352 -18.23 3.44 -18.68
C MET A 352 -19.65 3.82 -19.12
N TYR A 353 -20.64 3.46 -18.32
CA TYR A 353 -22.02 3.88 -18.50
C TYR A 353 -22.65 4.31 -17.17
N TYR A 354 -23.74 5.07 -17.27
CA TYR A 354 -24.53 5.46 -16.11
C TYR A 354 -25.70 4.49 -15.99
N PRO A 355 -25.71 3.58 -14.99
CA PRO A 355 -26.81 2.66 -14.82
C PRO A 355 -28.08 3.45 -14.50
N ILE A 356 -29.14 3.17 -15.26
CA ILE A 356 -30.48 3.64 -14.93
C ILE A 356 -30.87 2.93 -13.65
N GLU A 357 -31.15 3.70 -12.60
CA GLU A 357 -31.37 3.18 -11.26
C GLU A 357 -32.76 3.46 -10.72
#